data_AF-A0A0D1ZTT1-F1
#
_entry.id   AF-A0A0D1ZTT1-F1
#
_cell.length_a   1.000
_cell.length_b   1.000
_cell.length_c   1.000
_cell.angle_alpha   90.00
_cell.angle_beta   90.00
_cell.angle_gamma   90.00
#
_symmetry.space_group_name_H-M   'P 1'
#
loop_
_entity.id
_entity.type
_entity.pdbx_description
1 polymer ?
#
loop_
_entity_poly.entity_id
_entity_poly.type
_entity_poly.pdbx_seq_one_letter_code
_entity_poly.pdbx_strand_id
1 'polypeptide(L)'
;MGTKRSSDDRPVGADEPDNKKRKGFSVGPANLPDGTYRRKTQKIKRDLIQKAKVKKAYAKVKAQEEAANPVSSTHIEDEEAHDGPLDAEPASLELHPDRQAMVEAADSRDARDDQGHSSRNHPRQRRPKQSRFKKELELASQHRANIEAKQRARELRDKERRAMIKAKKPGKNGKIKLGRQGTVLLSRIQRMAAEGKM
;
A
#
# COMPACT_ATOMS: atom_id res chain seq x y z
N MET A 1 51.03 24.43 41.54
CA MET A 1 51.03 23.48 40.42
C MET A 1 50.92 22.06 40.99
N GLY A 2 49.71 21.49 41.03
CA GLY A 2 49.48 20.12 41.48
C GLY A 2 48.99 19.28 40.31
N THR A 3 49.75 18.26 39.93
CA THR A 3 49.55 17.43 38.74
C THR A 3 48.34 16.50 38.87
N LYS A 4 47.58 16.40 37.77
CA LYS A 4 46.49 15.45 37.52
C LYS A 4 46.94 14.00 37.73
N ARG A 5 46.13 13.19 38.42
CA ARG A 5 46.13 11.73 38.26
C ARG A 5 44.96 11.34 37.35
N SER A 6 45.28 10.84 36.17
CA SER A 6 44.37 10.16 35.25
C SER A 6 44.10 8.77 35.79
N SER A 7 42.83 8.48 36.11
CA SER A 7 42.39 7.12 36.44
C SER A 7 41.90 6.46 35.16
N ASP A 8 42.82 5.88 34.38
CA ASP A 8 42.47 4.80 33.45
C ASP A 8 42.49 3.50 34.25
N ASP A 9 41.30 3.04 34.63
CA ASP A 9 41.00 1.65 34.97
C ASP A 9 39.48 1.49 34.84
N ARG A 10 39.01 1.38 33.60
CA ARG A 10 37.66 0.89 33.30
C ARG A 10 37.74 -0.60 33.02
N PRO A 11 37.25 -1.48 33.89
CA PRO A 11 37.05 -2.87 33.51
C PRO A 11 35.88 -2.98 32.55
N VAL A 12 36.13 -3.72 31.48
CA VAL A 12 35.18 -4.26 30.51
C VAL A 12 34.18 -5.17 31.23
N GLY A 13 32.89 -4.99 30.96
CA GLY A 13 31.89 -6.06 31.15
C GLY A 13 31.21 -6.17 32.51
N ALA A 14 30.68 -5.07 33.06
CA ALA A 14 29.67 -5.15 34.11
C ALA A 14 28.28 -4.84 33.51
N ASP A 15 27.54 -5.90 33.16
CA ASP A 15 26.08 -5.86 33.06
C ASP A 15 25.53 -5.54 34.45
N GLU A 16 25.34 -4.25 34.74
CA GLU A 16 24.64 -3.80 35.94
C GLU A 16 23.15 -4.19 35.83
N PRO A 17 22.57 -4.88 36.83
CA PRO A 17 21.18 -5.28 36.77
C PRO A 17 20.28 -4.06 36.75
N ASP A 18 19.50 -3.98 35.67
CA ASP A 18 18.53 -2.94 35.33
C ASP A 18 17.77 -2.46 36.59
N ASN A 19 18.17 -1.30 37.10
CA ASN A 19 17.49 -0.61 38.18
C ASN A 19 16.08 -0.30 37.70
N LYS A 20 15.13 -1.19 38.01
CA LYS A 20 13.71 -1.07 37.63
C LYS A 20 13.14 0.18 38.30
N LYS A 21 13.31 1.31 37.62
CA LYS A 21 12.74 2.61 38.02
C LYS A 21 11.26 2.39 38.22
N ARG A 22 10.77 2.68 39.44
CA ARG A 22 9.38 2.51 39.84
C ARG A 22 8.52 3.23 38.80
N LYS A 23 7.61 2.50 38.14
CA LYS A 23 6.64 3.12 37.22
C LYS A 23 5.84 4.13 38.03
N GLY A 24 6.05 5.42 37.75
CA GLY A 24 5.26 6.50 38.31
C GLY A 24 3.78 6.35 37.97
N PHE A 25 2.96 7.27 38.45
CA PHE A 25 1.50 7.24 38.32
C PHE A 25 1.06 7.01 36.86
N SER A 26 0.58 5.79 36.56
CA SER A 26 0.08 5.41 35.24
C SER A 26 -1.34 5.93 35.08
N VAL A 27 -1.50 7.06 34.41
CA VAL A 27 -2.81 7.68 34.16
C VAL A 27 -3.54 6.91 33.06
N GLY A 28 -4.38 5.96 33.47
CA GLY A 28 -5.34 5.27 32.62
C GLY A 28 -4.86 3.97 31.96
N PRO A 29 -5.77 3.26 31.27
CA PRO A 29 -5.49 1.98 30.63
C PRO A 29 -4.30 2.06 29.67
N ALA A 30 -3.43 1.04 29.68
CA ALA A 30 -2.20 0.98 28.87
C ALA A 30 -2.42 1.09 27.34
N ASN A 31 -3.65 0.92 26.89
CA ASN A 31 -4.10 1.06 25.50
C ASN A 31 -4.81 2.41 25.24
N LEU A 32 -4.50 3.46 26.00
CA LEU A 32 -4.90 4.80 25.61
C LEU A 32 -4.34 5.06 24.20
N PRO A 33 -5.14 5.63 23.27
CA PRO A 33 -4.66 5.97 21.95
C PRO A 33 -3.50 6.93 22.12
N ASP A 34 -2.32 6.34 21.96
CA ASP A 34 -1.04 6.99 21.98
C ASP A 34 -1.17 8.25 21.13
N GLY A 35 -1.03 9.42 21.76
CA GLY A 35 -1.56 10.68 21.24
C GLY A 35 -1.15 10.93 19.80
N THR A 36 -1.92 11.74 19.07
CA THR A 36 -1.72 12.02 17.63
C THR A 36 -0.26 12.29 17.26
N TYR A 37 0.49 12.96 18.14
CA TYR A 37 1.92 13.22 17.96
C TYR A 37 2.81 11.96 18.09
N ARG A 38 2.59 11.07 19.07
CA ARG A 38 3.41 9.85 19.22
C ARG A 38 3.22 8.90 18.03
N ARG A 39 2.02 8.83 17.45
CA ARG A 39 1.76 8.08 16.20
C ARG A 39 2.54 8.65 15.01
N LYS A 40 2.55 9.98 14.86
CA LYS A 40 3.32 10.66 13.80
C LYS A 40 4.82 10.39 13.95
N THR A 41 5.37 10.51 15.17
CA THR A 41 6.79 10.23 15.43
C THR A 41 7.13 8.76 15.14
N GLN A 42 6.29 7.81 15.56
CA GLN A 42 6.49 6.40 15.24
C GLN A 42 6.41 6.13 13.73
N LYS A 43 5.48 6.78 13.01
CA LYS A 43 5.39 6.68 11.55
C LYS A 43 6.66 7.21 10.89
N ILE A 44 7.08 8.43 11.21
CA ILE A 44 8.30 9.05 10.68
C ILE A 44 9.52 8.15 10.94
N LYS A 45 9.65 7.60 12.15
CA LYS A 45 10.74 6.68 12.50
C LYS A 45 10.70 5.39 11.67
N ARG A 46 9.52 4.76 11.53
CA ARG A 46 9.37 3.55 10.71
C ARG A 46 9.69 3.82 9.24
N ASP A 47 9.17 4.92 8.69
CA ASP A 47 9.39 5.32 7.30
C ASP A 47 10.89 5.57 7.03
N LEU A 48 11.60 6.24 7.95
CA LEU A 48 13.03 6.51 7.81
C LEU A 48 13.87 5.22 7.85
N ILE A 49 13.52 4.29 8.74
CA ILE A 49 14.17 2.97 8.82
C ILE A 49 13.92 2.16 7.54
N GLN A 50 12.69 2.16 7.02
CA GLN A 50 12.36 1.45 5.78
C GLN A 50 13.12 2.02 4.58
N LYS A 51 13.16 3.36 4.43
CA LYS A 51 13.94 4.01 3.38
C LYS A 51 15.42 3.65 3.47
N ALA A 52 16.01 3.64 4.66
CA ALA A 52 17.40 3.24 4.84
C ALA A 52 17.63 1.77 4.48
N LYS A 53 16.70 0.87 4.83
CA LYS A 53 16.77 -0.55 4.46
C LYS A 53 16.70 -0.74 2.94
N VAL A 54 15.78 -0.06 2.26
CA VAL A 54 15.65 -0.11 0.81
C VAL A 54 16.92 0.42 0.13
N LYS A 55 17.46 1.56 0.58
CA LYS A 55 18.72 2.11 0.06
C LYS A 55 19.88 1.14 0.25
N LYS A 56 19.99 0.50 1.42
CA LYS A 56 21.03 -0.50 1.69
C LYS A 56 20.89 -1.74 0.81
N ALA A 57 19.67 -2.24 0.64
CA ALA A 57 19.41 -3.39 -0.22
C ALA A 57 19.69 -3.06 -1.69
N TYR A 58 19.28 -1.88 -2.15
CA TYR A 58 19.55 -1.39 -3.50
C TYR A 58 21.05 -1.24 -3.75
N ALA A 59 21.79 -0.61 -2.85
CA ALA A 59 23.25 -0.49 -2.97
C ALA A 59 23.93 -1.86 -3.03
N LYS A 60 23.43 -2.85 -2.28
CA LYS A 60 23.94 -4.23 -2.32
C LYS A 60 23.68 -4.89 -3.67
N VAL A 61 22.48 -4.73 -4.22
CA VAL A 61 22.12 -5.28 -5.54
C VAL A 61 22.92 -4.57 -6.64
N LYS A 62 23.00 -3.24 -6.62
CA LYS A 62 23.78 -2.44 -7.57
C LYS A 62 25.25 -2.88 -7.59
N ALA A 63 25.89 -3.03 -6.43
CA ALA A 63 27.26 -3.51 -6.35
C ALA A 63 27.43 -4.96 -6.84
N GLN A 64 26.43 -5.83 -6.60
CA GLN A 64 26.45 -7.20 -7.11
C GLN A 64 26.25 -7.25 -8.62
N GLU A 65 25.41 -6.38 -9.18
CA GLU A 65 25.17 -6.25 -10.61
C GLU A 65 26.37 -5.66 -11.34
N GLU A 66 27.03 -4.63 -10.79
CA GLU A 66 28.27 -4.07 -11.31
C GLU A 66 29.41 -5.10 -11.29
N ALA A 67 29.50 -5.92 -10.22
CA ALA A 67 30.47 -7.00 -10.13
C ALA A 67 30.16 -8.17 -11.09
N ALA A 68 28.88 -8.42 -11.40
CA ALA A 68 28.47 -9.49 -12.31
C ALA A 68 28.50 -9.06 -13.78
N ASN A 69 28.27 -7.78 -14.08
CA ASN A 69 28.17 -7.21 -15.42
C ASN A 69 28.92 -5.86 -15.50
N PRO A 70 30.25 -5.85 -15.70
CA PRO A 70 31.03 -4.61 -15.75
C PRO A 70 30.82 -3.75 -17.02
N VAL A 71 29.96 -4.17 -17.94
CA VAL A 71 29.76 -3.54 -19.28
C VAL A 71 28.48 -2.69 -19.38
N SER A 72 27.65 -2.60 -18.33
CA SER A 72 26.39 -1.82 -18.36
C SER A 72 26.45 -0.48 -17.62
N SER A 73 27.64 0.00 -17.25
CA SER A 73 27.80 1.26 -16.48
C SER A 73 27.89 2.53 -17.34
N THR A 74 27.63 2.45 -18.65
CA THR A 74 27.84 3.57 -19.59
C THR A 74 26.56 4.31 -20.00
N HIS A 75 25.42 4.05 -19.38
CA HIS A 75 24.21 4.82 -19.66
C HIS A 75 23.59 5.38 -18.38
N ILE A 76 23.54 6.71 -18.35
CA ILE A 76 22.86 7.60 -17.40
C ILE A 76 23.77 8.09 -16.27
N GLU A 77 24.74 8.93 -16.64
CA GLU A 77 25.21 10.08 -15.87
C GLU A 77 25.96 10.95 -16.89
N ASP A 78 25.39 12.12 -17.24
CA ASP A 78 26.09 13.33 -17.73
C ASP A 78 25.05 14.37 -18.20
N GLU A 79 24.38 15.02 -17.23
CA GLU A 79 24.03 16.43 -17.39
C GLU A 79 24.90 17.21 -16.40
N GLU A 80 26.04 17.70 -16.86
CA GLU A 80 26.55 19.07 -16.65
C GLU A 80 28.04 19.17 -17.02
N ALA A 81 28.33 20.13 -17.90
CA ALA A 81 29.60 20.81 -18.13
C ALA A 81 30.78 20.06 -18.79
N HIS A 82 30.98 20.27 -20.10
CA HIS A 82 32.29 20.75 -20.57
C HIS A 82 32.20 21.52 -21.90
N ASP A 83 32.84 22.68 -21.90
CA ASP A 83 33.08 23.60 -23.02
C ASP A 83 34.33 23.14 -23.81
N GLY A 84 34.32 23.18 -25.15
CA GLY A 84 35.51 22.98 -26.00
C GLY A 84 35.28 22.18 -27.31
N PRO A 85 35.78 22.65 -28.48
CA PRO A 85 35.23 22.33 -29.80
C PRO A 85 35.95 21.16 -30.49
N LEU A 86 35.17 20.26 -31.09
CA LEU A 86 35.69 19.26 -32.04
C LEU A 86 34.82 19.28 -33.28
N ASP A 87 35.44 19.71 -34.38
CA ASP A 87 34.93 19.61 -35.74
C ASP A 87 34.50 18.16 -36.03
N ALA A 88 33.21 17.91 -36.05
CA ALA A 88 32.61 16.72 -36.63
C ALA A 88 31.63 17.20 -37.68
N GLU A 89 31.95 16.93 -38.95
CA GLU A 89 31.07 17.18 -40.08
C GLU A 89 29.67 16.61 -39.80
N PRO A 90 28.58 17.26 -40.27
CA PRO A 90 27.25 16.73 -40.06
C PRO A 90 27.17 15.40 -40.80
N ALA A 91 27.20 14.29 -40.05
CA ALA A 91 26.92 12.96 -40.56
C ALA A 91 25.61 13.08 -41.36
N SER A 92 25.71 12.94 -42.68
CA SER A 92 24.60 13.08 -43.60
C SER A 92 23.43 12.24 -43.10
N LEU A 93 22.35 12.91 -42.73
CA LEU A 93 21.11 12.32 -42.20
C LEU A 93 20.33 11.61 -43.32
N GLU A 94 21.02 10.99 -44.27
CA GLU A 94 20.42 10.18 -45.32
C GLU A 94 20.19 8.78 -44.77
N LEU A 95 18.91 8.41 -44.67
CA LEU A 95 18.51 7.09 -44.24
C LEU A 95 19.09 6.04 -45.20
N HIS A 96 19.69 4.97 -44.67
CA HIS A 96 20.20 3.84 -45.46
C HIS A 96 19.13 3.34 -46.45
N PRO A 97 19.46 2.98 -47.71
CA PRO A 97 18.49 2.66 -48.76
C PRO A 97 17.45 1.60 -48.35
N ASP A 98 17.87 0.56 -47.63
CA ASP A 98 16.96 -0.47 -47.10
C ASP A 98 15.92 0.10 -46.13
N ARG A 99 16.29 1.12 -45.36
CA ARG A 99 15.41 1.77 -44.39
C ARG A 99 14.44 2.74 -45.08
N GLN A 100 14.85 3.38 -46.19
CA GLN A 100 13.97 4.16 -47.07
C GLN A 100 12.89 3.27 -47.70
N ALA A 101 13.25 2.09 -48.23
CA ALA A 101 12.30 1.16 -48.83
C ALA A 101 11.21 0.69 -47.84
N MET A 102 11.55 0.52 -46.56
CA MET A 102 10.57 0.19 -45.52
C MET A 102 9.59 1.33 -45.22
N VAL A 103 10.06 2.58 -45.26
CA VAL A 103 9.22 3.77 -45.00
C VAL A 103 8.27 4.01 -46.18
N GLU A 104 8.78 3.95 -47.42
CA GLU A 104 7.94 4.09 -48.63
C GLU A 104 6.89 2.98 -48.75
N ALA A 105 7.24 1.74 -48.35
CA ALA A 105 6.30 0.63 -48.31
C ALA A 105 5.23 0.77 -47.21
N ALA A 106 5.51 1.51 -46.14
CA ALA A 106 4.53 1.81 -45.09
C ALA A 106 3.58 2.92 -45.55
N ASP A 107 4.10 4.01 -46.11
CA ASP A 107 3.30 5.13 -46.62
C ASP A 107 2.36 4.71 -47.76
N SER A 108 2.78 3.74 -48.59
CA SER A 108 1.96 3.17 -49.66
C SER A 108 0.76 2.34 -49.17
N ARG A 109 0.77 1.85 -47.92
CA ARG A 109 -0.32 1.05 -47.33
C ARG A 109 -1.41 1.94 -46.76
N ASP A 110 -1.05 3.09 -46.19
CA ASP A 110 -2.01 4.03 -45.59
C ASP A 110 -2.87 4.76 -46.64
N ALA A 111 -2.44 4.80 -47.91
CA ALA A 111 -3.19 5.44 -48.99
C ALA A 111 -4.31 4.59 -49.64
N ARG A 112 -4.53 3.33 -49.21
CA ARG A 112 -5.47 2.41 -49.89
C ARG A 112 -6.61 1.84 -49.03
N ASP A 113 -6.72 2.21 -47.76
CA ASP A 113 -7.63 1.51 -46.82
C ASP A 113 -8.87 2.31 -46.36
N ASP A 114 -9.42 3.21 -47.20
CA ASP A 114 -10.68 3.92 -46.85
C ASP A 114 -11.92 3.49 -47.67
N GLN A 115 -11.85 2.54 -48.60
CA GLN A 115 -13.05 2.08 -49.30
C GLN A 115 -13.14 0.56 -49.46
N GLY A 116 -13.89 -0.02 -48.52
CA GLY A 116 -14.78 -1.14 -48.80
C GLY A 116 -14.24 -2.52 -48.47
N HIS A 117 -14.64 -3.06 -47.31
CA HIS A 117 -15.04 -4.47 -47.15
C HIS A 117 -15.90 -4.65 -45.89
N SER A 118 -17.09 -4.05 -45.90
CA SER A 118 -18.19 -4.45 -45.02
C SER A 118 -18.90 -5.66 -45.63
N SER A 119 -18.48 -6.88 -45.26
CA SER A 119 -19.38 -8.03 -45.04
C SER A 119 -18.58 -9.31 -44.70
N ARG A 120 -19.12 -10.07 -43.72
CA ARG A 120 -18.87 -11.52 -43.44
C ARG A 120 -17.79 -11.94 -42.44
N ASN A 121 -17.36 -11.09 -41.51
CA ASN A 121 -16.61 -11.57 -40.35
C ASN A 121 -17.36 -11.27 -39.05
N HIS A 122 -18.37 -12.08 -38.73
CA HIS A 122 -18.79 -12.19 -37.33
C HIS A 122 -17.60 -12.77 -36.56
N PRO A 123 -16.97 -12.04 -35.62
CA PRO A 123 -15.89 -12.59 -34.83
C PRO A 123 -16.47 -13.79 -34.08
N ARG A 124 -16.03 -15.01 -34.45
CA ARG A 124 -16.37 -16.24 -33.73
C ARG A 124 -16.14 -15.96 -32.25
N GLN A 125 -17.20 -15.94 -31.44
CA GLN A 125 -17.08 -15.64 -30.02
C GLN A 125 -16.13 -16.65 -29.41
N ARG A 126 -14.90 -16.19 -29.13
CA ARG A 126 -13.86 -17.04 -28.56
C ARG A 126 -14.33 -17.38 -27.15
N ARG A 127 -14.49 -18.67 -26.88
CA ARG A 127 -14.86 -19.15 -25.53
C ARG A 127 -13.86 -18.56 -24.53
N PRO A 128 -14.32 -17.96 -23.43
CA PRO A 128 -13.43 -17.32 -22.47
C PRO A 128 -12.45 -18.35 -21.93
N LYS A 129 -11.16 -18.07 -22.12
CA LYS A 129 -10.11 -18.95 -21.63
C LYS A 129 -10.18 -18.99 -20.11
N GLN A 130 -10.39 -20.19 -19.61
CA GLN A 130 -10.39 -20.54 -18.21
C GLN A 130 -8.99 -20.18 -17.63
N SER A 131 -8.90 -19.12 -16.81
CA SER A 131 -7.60 -18.65 -16.27
C SER A 131 -6.93 -19.71 -15.39
N ARG A 132 -5.60 -19.72 -15.35
CA ARG A 132 -4.82 -20.67 -14.52
C ARG A 132 -5.11 -20.51 -13.02
N PHE A 133 -5.55 -19.32 -12.60
CA PHE A 133 -5.76 -18.92 -11.21
C PHE A 133 -7.23 -19.04 -10.76
N LYS A 134 -8.05 -19.86 -11.42
CA LYS A 134 -9.48 -19.99 -11.04
C LYS A 134 -9.71 -20.39 -9.59
N LYS A 135 -8.90 -21.33 -9.07
CA LYS A 135 -8.97 -21.74 -7.67
C LYS A 135 -8.60 -20.60 -6.72
N GLU A 136 -7.61 -19.78 -7.07
CA GLU A 136 -7.19 -18.63 -6.25
C GLU A 136 -8.23 -17.50 -6.26
N LEU A 137 -8.85 -17.24 -7.41
CA LEU A 137 -9.93 -16.25 -7.51
C LEU A 137 -11.15 -16.65 -6.70
N GLU A 138 -11.48 -17.94 -6.67
CA GLU A 138 -12.56 -18.49 -5.85
C GLU A 138 -12.22 -18.39 -4.35
N LEU A 139 -11.01 -18.76 -3.94
CA LEU A 139 -10.58 -18.60 -2.55
C LEU A 139 -10.57 -17.13 -2.12
N ALA A 140 -10.13 -16.22 -3.00
CA ALA A 140 -10.15 -14.79 -2.75
C ALA A 140 -11.58 -14.24 -2.64
N SER A 141 -12.52 -14.71 -3.47
CA SER A 141 -13.92 -14.29 -3.40
C SER A 141 -14.60 -14.81 -2.12
N GLN A 142 -14.36 -16.06 -1.75
CA GLN A 142 -14.83 -16.64 -0.48
C GLN A 142 -14.29 -15.87 0.72
N HIS A 143 -12.99 -15.53 0.72
CA HIS A 143 -12.39 -14.75 1.80
C HIS A 143 -12.98 -13.34 1.89
N ARG A 144 -13.18 -12.65 0.76
CA ARG A 144 -13.85 -11.34 0.71
C ARG A 144 -15.29 -11.43 1.24
N ALA A 145 -16.07 -12.41 0.80
CA ALA A 145 -17.43 -12.64 1.25
C ALA A 145 -17.49 -12.91 2.77
N ASN A 146 -16.55 -13.69 3.31
CA ASN A 146 -16.46 -13.95 4.75
C ASN A 146 -16.13 -12.70 5.57
N ILE A 147 -15.21 -11.84 5.07
CA ILE A 147 -14.91 -10.56 5.71
C ILE A 147 -16.13 -9.63 5.66
N GLU A 148 -16.76 -9.52 4.50
CA GLU A 148 -17.93 -8.68 4.29
C GLU A 148 -19.12 -9.13 5.15
N ALA A 149 -19.38 -10.43 5.25
CA ALA A 149 -20.40 -10.99 6.14
C ALA A 149 -20.13 -10.64 7.61
N LYS A 150 -18.87 -10.77 8.06
CA LYS A 150 -18.46 -10.37 9.42
C LYS A 150 -18.62 -8.87 9.65
N GLN A 151 -18.27 -8.03 8.66
CA GLN A 151 -18.45 -6.58 8.74
C GLN A 151 -19.92 -6.20 8.80
N ARG A 152 -20.76 -6.74 7.90
CA ARG A 152 -22.22 -6.53 7.91
C ARG A 152 -22.85 -6.94 9.24
N ALA A 153 -22.46 -8.09 9.80
CA ALA A 153 -22.95 -8.52 11.11
C ALA A 153 -22.57 -7.54 12.24
N ARG A 154 -21.36 -6.97 12.22
CA ARG A 154 -20.93 -5.93 13.18
C ARG A 154 -21.72 -4.65 12.99
N GLU A 155 -21.87 -4.18 11.75
CA GLU A 155 -22.62 -2.98 11.42
C GLU A 155 -24.08 -3.07 11.85
N LEU A 156 -24.73 -4.22 11.66
CA LEU A 156 -26.11 -4.45 12.11
C LEU A 156 -26.21 -4.35 13.64
N ARG A 157 -25.27 -4.98 14.37
CA ARG A 157 -25.21 -4.86 15.84
C ARG A 157 -24.97 -3.41 16.30
N ASP A 158 -24.10 -2.67 15.61
CA ASP A 158 -23.84 -1.27 15.93
C ASP A 158 -25.03 -0.36 15.59
N LYS A 159 -25.74 -0.62 14.48
CA LYS A 159 -26.99 0.06 14.12
C LYS A 159 -28.06 -0.18 15.19
N GLU A 160 -28.24 -1.41 15.64
CA GLU A 160 -29.15 -1.75 16.75
C GLU A 160 -28.75 -1.05 18.05
N ARG A 161 -27.47 -1.05 18.41
CA ARG A 161 -26.96 -0.35 19.59
C ARG A 161 -27.26 1.15 19.51
N ARG A 162 -26.99 1.78 18.36
CA ARG A 162 -27.29 3.19 18.11
C ARG A 162 -28.79 3.48 18.18
N ALA A 163 -29.63 2.60 17.62
CA ALA A 163 -31.08 2.72 17.70
C ALA A 163 -31.59 2.62 19.15
N MET A 164 -31.06 1.68 19.94
CA MET A 164 -31.37 1.56 21.37
C MET A 164 -30.96 2.80 22.16
N ILE A 165 -29.76 3.35 21.91
CA ILE A 165 -29.31 4.60 22.55
C ILE A 165 -30.24 5.75 22.19
N LYS A 166 -30.61 5.89 20.91
CA LYS A 166 -31.54 6.92 20.44
C LYS A 166 -32.94 6.76 21.05
N ALA A 167 -33.41 5.53 21.24
CA ALA A 167 -34.69 5.23 21.87
C ALA A 167 -34.68 5.47 23.39
N LYS A 168 -33.54 5.24 24.06
CA LYS A 168 -33.32 5.54 25.48
C LYS A 168 -33.17 7.04 25.77
N LYS A 169 -32.92 7.88 24.76
CA LYS A 169 -32.80 9.33 24.95
C LYS A 169 -34.12 9.92 25.48
N PRO A 170 -34.13 10.53 26.67
CA PRO A 170 -35.35 11.10 27.26
C PRO A 170 -35.87 12.29 26.43
N GLY A 171 -37.19 12.50 26.45
CA GLY A 171 -37.81 13.65 25.81
C GLY A 171 -37.67 14.94 26.63
N LYS A 172 -38.30 16.04 26.16
CA LYS A 172 -38.34 17.33 26.86
C LYS A 172 -38.91 17.22 28.29
N ASN A 173 -39.80 16.25 28.51
CA ASN A 173 -40.43 15.98 29.81
C ASN A 173 -39.62 14.98 30.67
N GLY A 174 -38.38 14.63 30.29
CA GLY A 174 -37.52 13.67 31.01
C GLY A 174 -37.94 12.20 30.91
N LYS A 175 -39.19 11.90 30.52
CA LYS A 175 -39.70 10.54 30.37
C LYS A 175 -39.17 9.86 29.11
N ILE A 176 -38.90 8.56 29.21
CA ILE A 176 -38.45 7.71 28.10
C ILE A 176 -39.65 7.36 27.23
N LYS A 177 -39.47 7.40 25.90
CA LYS A 177 -40.52 7.07 24.93
C LYS A 177 -40.59 5.55 24.72
N LEU A 178 -41.43 4.87 25.49
CA LEU A 178 -41.59 3.41 25.46
C LEU A 178 -41.83 2.86 24.04
N GLY A 179 -42.66 3.54 23.24
CA GLY A 179 -42.93 3.13 21.85
C GLY A 179 -41.69 3.08 20.95
N ARG A 180 -40.69 3.94 21.19
CA ARG A 180 -39.42 3.91 20.42
C ARG A 180 -38.50 2.77 20.87
N GLN A 181 -38.59 2.37 22.13
CA GLN A 181 -37.82 1.24 22.66
C GLN A 181 -38.43 -0.08 22.25
N GLY A 182 -39.77 -0.18 22.30
CA GLY A 182 -40.52 -1.36 21.91
C GLY A 182 -40.16 -1.81 20.49
N THR A 183 -40.15 -0.91 19.51
CA THR A 183 -39.83 -1.26 18.11
C THR A 183 -38.43 -1.85 17.93
N VAL A 184 -37.43 -1.32 18.64
CA VAL A 184 -36.04 -1.82 18.56
C VAL A 184 -35.87 -3.15 19.31
N LEU A 185 -36.63 -3.36 20.39
CA LEU A 185 -36.64 -4.63 21.10
C LEU A 185 -37.35 -5.72 20.29
N LEU A 186 -38.46 -5.39 19.63
CA LEU A 186 -39.18 -6.32 18.77
C LEU A 186 -38.32 -6.80 17.61
N SER A 187 -37.60 -5.91 16.92
CA SER A 187 -36.69 -6.31 15.84
C SER A 187 -35.55 -7.19 16.34
N ARG A 188 -35.02 -6.92 17.55
CA ARG A 188 -34.02 -7.78 18.18
C ARG A 188 -34.56 -9.17 18.52
N ILE A 189 -35.78 -9.26 19.05
CA ILE A 189 -36.45 -10.54 19.36
C ILE A 189 -36.72 -11.31 18.08
N GLN A 190 -37.23 -10.67 17.03
CA GLN A 190 -37.45 -11.31 15.72
C GLN A 190 -36.14 -11.89 15.16
N ARG A 191 -35.01 -11.18 15.30
CA ARG A 191 -33.70 -11.72 14.93
C ARG A 191 -33.29 -12.92 15.80
N MET A 192 -33.45 -12.83 17.12
CA MET A 192 -33.10 -13.94 18.02
C MET A 192 -33.95 -15.20 17.76
N ALA A 193 -35.23 -15.03 17.43
CA ALA A 193 -36.12 -16.10 17.03
C ALA A 193 -35.68 -16.73 15.69
N ALA A 194 -35.31 -15.92 14.70
CA ALA A 194 -34.78 -16.41 13.42
C ALA A 194 -33.43 -17.14 13.57
N GLU A 195 -32.61 -16.75 14.56
CA GLU A 195 -31.34 -17.42 14.89
C GLU A 195 -31.52 -18.67 15.77
N GLY A 196 -32.75 -19.00 16.20
CA GLY A 196 -33.02 -20.14 17.09
C GLY A 196 -32.42 -19.99 18.49
N LYS A 197 -32.19 -18.76 18.95
CA LYS A 197 -31.58 -18.44 20.26
C LYS A 197 -32.60 -18.09 21.34
N MET A 198 -33.87 -18.42 21.10
CA MET A 198 -35.01 -18.19 21.99
C MET A 198 -35.49 -19.51 22.55
#